data_AF-A0A927BW92-F1
#
_entry.id   AF-A0A927BW92-F1
#
_cell.length_a   1.000
_cell.length_b   1.000
_cell.length_c   1.000
_cell.angle_alpha   90.00
_cell.angle_beta   90.00
_cell.angle_gamma   90.00
#
_symmetry.space_group_name_H-M   'P 1'
#
loop_
_entity.id
_entity.type
_entity.pdbx_description
1 polymer ?
#
loop_
_entity_poly.entity_id
_entity_poly.type
_entity_poly.pdbx_seq_one_letter_code
_entity_poly.pdbx_strand_id
1 'polypeptide(L)' 'MKELLHRFEEEKRRLHELARQSLEQGIPLGRNEAVQAQSRKVDEWILRLYEIKGRRGHKSR' A
#
# COMPACT_ATOMS: atom_id res chain seq x y z
N MET A 1 -5.12 14.57 -5.96
CA MET A 1 -4.21 13.54 -6.51
C MET A 1 -2.88 13.54 -5.77
N LYS A 2 -2.20 14.68 -5.63
CA LYS A 2 -0.94 14.80 -4.86
C LYS A 2 -1.04 14.27 -3.43
N GLU A 3 -2.06 14.65 -2.66
CA GLU A 3 -2.24 14.14 -1.29
C GLU A 3 -2.54 12.64 -1.21
N LEU A 4 -3.26 12.11 -2.20
CA LEU A 4 -3.60 10.69 -2.31
C LEU A 4 -2.36 9.85 -2.62
N LEU A 5 -1.48 10.36 -3.49
CA LEU A 5 -0.17 9.77 -3.78
C LEU A 5 0.76 9.89 -2.58
N HIS A 6 0.77 11.03 -1.88
CA HIS A 6 1.59 11.23 -0.68
C HIS A 6 1.22 10.23 0.42
N ARG A 7 -0.07 10.07 0.73
CA ARG A 7 -0.53 9.06 1.70
C ARG A 7 -0.16 7.64 1.26
N PHE A 8 -0.26 7.34 -0.04
CA PHE A 8 0.14 6.03 -0.55
C PHE A 8 1.64 5.77 -0.38
N GLU A 9 2.48 6.78 -0.63
CA GLU A 9 3.93 6.68 -0.40
C GLU A 9 4.26 6.48 1.08
N GLU A 10 3.56 7.16 1.99
CA GLU A 10 3.73 6.94 3.43
C GLU A 10 3.36 5.51 3.85
N GLU A 11 2.22 4.99 3.37
CA GLU A 11 1.80 3.63 3.68
C GLU A 11 2.78 2.59 3.13
N LYS A 12 3.38 2.83 1.95
CA LYS A 12 4.45 2.01 1.39
C LYS A 12 5.74 2.08 2.21
N ARG A 13 6.15 3.28 2.64
CA ARG A 13 7.34 3.46 3.47
C ARG A 13 7.18 2.69 4.78
N ARG A 14 6.01 2.80 5.42
CA ARG A 14 5.68 2.07 6.65
C ARG A 14 5.70 0.56 6.45
N LEU A 15 5.21 0.06 5.31
CA LEU A 15 5.30 -1.36 4.97
C LEU A 15 6.76 -1.83 4.86
N HIS A 16 7.63 -1.03 4.23
CA HIS A 16 9.05 -1.34 4.11
C HIS A 16 9.76 -1.39 5.47
N GLU A 17 9.46 -0.45 6.36
CA GLU A 17 10.01 -0.44 7.72
C GLU A 17 9.59 -1.67 8.51
N LEU A 18 8.29 -2.00 8.50
CA LEU A 18 7.77 -3.20 9.17
C LEU A 18 8.37 -4.48 8.58
N ALA A 19 8.52 -4.56 7.25
CA ALA A 19 9.12 -5.70 6.59
C ALA A 19 10.59 -5.86 7.00
N ARG A 20 11.34 -4.77 7.05
CA ARG A 20 12.73 -4.78 7.51
C ARG A 20 12.84 -5.23 8.96
N GLN A 21 12.03 -4.66 9.86
CA GLN A 21 12.01 -5.07 11.28
C GLN A 21 11.66 -6.55 11.44
N SER A 22 10.70 -7.05 10.65
CA SER A 22 10.34 -8.46 10.62
C SER A 22 11.54 -9.34 10.23
N LEU A 23 12.26 -8.96 9.17
CA LEU A 23 13.44 -9.69 8.70
C LEU A 23 14.58 -9.63 9.71
N GLU A 24 14.81 -8.47 10.34
CA GLU A 24 15.82 -8.30 11.40
C GLU A 24 15.50 -9.17 12.63
N GLN A 25 14.22 -9.43 12.91
CA GLN A 25 13.76 -10.36 13.95
C GLN A 25 13.72 -11.83 13.49
N GLY A 26 14.07 -12.12 12.23
CA GLY A 26 13.99 -13.46 11.65
C GLY A 26 12.56 -13.97 11.44
N ILE A 27 11.57 -13.09 11.52
CA ILE A 27 10.15 -13.42 11.32
C ILE A 27 9.84 -13.34 9.82
N PRO A 28 9.36 -14.44 9.19
CA PRO A 28 8.92 -14.39 7.81
C PRO A 28 7.81 -13.35 7.62
N LEU A 29 7.87 -12.56 6.54
CA LEU A 29 6.87 -11.52 6.25
C LEU A 29 5.42 -12.06 6.21
N GLY A 30 5.25 -13.31 5.79
CA GLY A 30 3.96 -14.03 5.80
C GLY A 30 3.40 -14.33 7.19
N ARG A 31 4.27 -14.36 8.21
CA ARG A 31 3.90 -14.63 9.61
C ARG A 31 3.86 -13.38 10.48
N ASN A 32 4.27 -12.23 9.96
CA ASN A 32 4.21 -10.97 10.68
C ASN A 32 2.87 -10.28 10.41
N GLU A 33 1.97 -10.33 11.39
CA GLU A 33 0.62 -9.75 11.28
C GLU A 33 0.63 -8.26 10.97
N ALA A 34 1.61 -7.50 11.50
CA ALA A 34 1.72 -6.07 11.21
C ALA A 34 2.09 -5.80 9.76
N VAL A 35 3.02 -6.59 9.19
CA VAL A 35 3.38 -6.53 7.76
C VAL A 35 2.17 -6.92 6.91
N GLN A 36 1.45 -7.98 7.27
CA GLN A 36 0.25 -8.42 6.55
C GLN A 36 -0.86 -7.37 6.56
N ALA A 37 -1.15 -6.79 7.73
CA ALA A 37 -2.15 -5.73 7.87
C ALA A 37 -1.79 -4.49 7.06
N GLN A 38 -0.51 -4.10 7.07
CA GLN A 38 -0.03 -2.97 6.29
C GLN A 38 -0.04 -3.26 4.78
N SER A 39 0.26 -4.49 4.36
CA SER A 39 0.16 -4.90 2.95
C SER A 39 -1.27 -4.73 2.43
N ARG A 40 -2.26 -5.23 3.18
CA ARG A 40 -3.68 -5.13 2.79
C ARG A 40 -4.12 -3.67 2.61
N LYS A 41 -3.66 -2.76 3.47
CA LYS A 41 -3.92 -1.32 3.31
C LYS A 41 -3.32 -0.76 2.03
N VAL A 42 -2.07 -1.11 1.72
CA VAL A 42 -1.41 -0.69 0.49
C VAL A 42 -2.19 -1.22 -0.74
N ASP A 43 -2.66 -2.46 -0.69
CA ASP A 43 -3.48 -3.06 -1.76
C ASP A 43 -4.81 -2.30 -1.95
N GLU A 44 -5.52 -1.96 -0.88
CA GLU A 44 -6.73 -1.14 -0.93
C GLU A 44 -6.48 0.26 -1.53
N TRP A 45 -5.36 0.90 -1.17
CA TRP A 45 -4.98 2.19 -1.76
C TRP A 45 -4.68 2.08 -3.25
N ILE A 46 -4.03 0.99 -3.70
CA ILE A 46 -3.80 0.73 -5.13
C ILE A 46 -5.14 0.63 -5.85
N LEU A 47 -6.07 -0.19 -5.34
CA LEU A 47 -7.40 -0.33 -5.92
C LEU A 47 -8.13 1.02 -6.03
N ARG A 48 -8.07 1.85 -4.98
CA ARG A 48 -8.68 3.18 -4.96
C ARG A 48 -8.02 4.14 -5.96
N LEU A 49 -6.70 4.09 -6.10
CA LEU A 49 -5.96 4.87 -7.11
C LEU A 49 -6.33 4.44 -8.53
N TYR A 50 -6.46 3.13 -8.76
CA TYR A 50 -6.94 2.57 -10.03
C TYR A 50 -8.37 2.99 -10.34
N GLU A 51 -9.28 2.98 -9.36
CA GLU A 51 -10.66 3.45 -9.54
C GLU A 51 -10.70 4.93 -9.92
N ILE A 52 -9.93 5.78 -9.23
CA ILE A 52 -9.85 7.22 -9.52
C ILE A 52 -9.26 7.47 -10.92
N LYS A 53 -8.24 6.68 -11.32
CA LYS A 53 -7.67 6.74 -12.67
C LYS A 53 -8.65 6.22 -13.73
N GLY A 54 -9.35 5.12 -13.46
CA GLY A 54 -10.36 4.53 -14.34
C GLY A 54 -11.56 5.44 -14.57
N ARG A 55 -12.04 6.12 -13.53
CA ARG A 55 -13.09 7.15 -13.65
C ARG A 55 -12.66 8.37 -14.46
N ARG A 56 -11.35 8.65 -14.57
CA ARG A 56 -10.81 9.68 -15.46
C ARG A 56 -10.63 9.21 -16.91
N GLY A 57 -10.63 7.90 -17.15
CA GLY A 57 -10.60 7.31 -18.49
C GLY A 57 -11.98 7.02 -19.10
N HIS A 58 -13.05 6.99 -18.30
CA HIS A 58 -14.42 6.74 -18.74
C HIS A 58 -15.24 8.04 -18.93
N LYS A 59 -14.67 9.02 -19.62
CA LYS A 59 -15.42 10.15 -20.17
C LYS A 59 -15.06 10.41 -21.63
N SER A 60 -14.96 9.33 -22.41
CA SER A 60 -14.90 9.37 -23.87
C SER A 60 -15.47 8.06 -24.42
N ARG A 61 -16.79 7.95 -24.47
CA ARG A 61 -17.52 7.23 -25.52
C ARG A 61 -18.99 7.54 -25.44
#